data_AF-A0A9W7MK31-F1
#
_entry.id   AF-A0A9W7MK31-F1
#
_cell.length_a   1.000
_cell.length_b   1.000
_cell.length_c   1.000
_cell.angle_alpha   90.00
_cell.angle_beta   90.00
_cell.angle_gamma   90.00
#
_symmetry.space_group_name_H-M   'P 1'
#
loop_
_entity.id
_entity.type
_entity.pdbx_description
1 polymer ?
#
loop_
_entity_poly.entity_id
_entity_poly.type
_entity_poly.pdbx_seq_one_letter_code
_entity_poly.pdbx_strand_id
1 'polypeptide(L)'
;MAFVGEAFLSASIQVLLDRIVSSDVSNFIKGNKKLEAVLLNKLKPTLMSVRAVLDDAETKMITNSNVRSWIVELKDAVYDAEDLLDEIATEALRRKLESQDHQTSTNTSTVKQQVASIFSSLNPFKDGMVSKLEEILGRLEPLINQKHILGLKENCRGENPFQRSPV
;
A
#
# COMPACT_ATOMS: atom_id res chain seq x y z
N MET A 1 12.63 20.52 19.30
CA MET A 1 13.34 19.85 18.19
C MET A 1 12.38 18.80 17.65
N ALA A 2 11.92 18.92 16.41
CA ALA A 2 11.10 17.89 15.78
C ALA A 2 12.02 16.75 15.33
N PHE A 3 11.72 15.53 15.77
CA PHE A 3 12.48 14.35 15.38
C PHE A 3 12.03 13.99 13.96
N VAL A 4 12.92 14.15 12.98
CA VAL A 4 12.64 13.98 11.52
C VAL A 4 12.11 12.57 11.14
N GLY A 5 11.97 11.66 12.09
CA GLY A 5 11.30 10.36 11.91
C GLY A 5 9.77 10.35 12.09
N GLU A 6 9.15 11.43 12.59
CA GLU A 6 7.71 11.50 12.95
C GLU A 6 6.73 11.70 11.77
N ALA A 7 7.20 11.88 10.53
CA ALA A 7 6.30 12.18 9.40
C ALA A 7 6.41 11.17 8.26
N PHE A 8 7.44 10.31 8.29
CA PHE A 8 7.76 9.49 7.14
C PHE A 8 6.75 8.35 6.95
N LEU A 9 6.44 7.60 8.02
CA LEU A 9 5.59 6.41 7.87
C LEU A 9 4.12 6.78 7.66
N SER A 10 3.64 7.81 8.34
CA SER A 10 2.29 8.36 8.11
C SER A 10 2.12 8.87 6.68
N ALA A 11 3.13 9.56 6.13
CA ALA A 11 3.14 9.97 4.73
C ALA A 11 3.19 8.78 3.76
N SER A 12 4.05 7.78 4.01
CA SER A 12 4.11 6.55 3.20
C SER A 12 2.76 5.84 3.15
N ILE A 13 2.10 5.63 4.30
CA ILE A 13 0.78 4.99 4.33
C ILE A 13 -0.26 5.83 3.58
N GLN A 14 -0.21 7.16 3.68
CA GLN A 14 -1.09 8.03 2.89
C GLN A 14 -0.85 7.85 1.37
N VAL A 15 0.41 7.83 0.94
CA VAL A 15 0.79 7.59 -0.46
C VAL A 15 0.30 6.22 -0.95
N LEU A 16 0.42 5.18 -0.13
CA LEU A 16 -0.14 3.85 -0.43
C LEU A 16 -1.65 3.88 -0.62
N LEU A 17 -2.38 4.54 0.29
CA LEU A 17 -3.84 4.67 0.21
C LEU A 17 -4.26 5.40 -1.07
N ASP A 18 -3.56 6.46 -1.45
CA ASP A 18 -3.81 7.23 -2.66
C ASP A 18 -3.49 6.40 -3.93
N ARG A 19 -2.40 5.63 -3.91
CA ARG A 19 -2.02 4.72 -4.99
C ARG A 19 -3.03 3.57 -5.16
N ILE A 20 -3.53 2.99 -4.08
CA ILE A 20 -4.56 1.92 -4.10
C ILE A 20 -5.83 2.37 -4.84
N VAL A 21 -6.21 3.65 -4.68
CA VAL A 21 -7.38 4.22 -5.36
C VAL A 21 -7.05 4.92 -6.68
N SER A 22 -5.78 4.92 -7.09
CA SER A 22 -5.34 5.51 -8.36
C SER A 22 -6.00 4.82 -9.54
N SER A 23 -6.20 5.57 -10.62
CA SER A 23 -6.77 5.04 -11.86
C SER A 23 -5.93 3.91 -12.44
N ASP A 24 -4.61 3.97 -12.34
CA ASP A 24 -3.73 2.94 -12.91
C ASP A 24 -3.90 1.60 -12.18
N VAL A 25 -3.85 1.61 -10.84
CA VAL A 25 -4.05 0.42 -10.00
C VAL A 25 -5.49 -0.08 -10.12
N SER A 26 -6.47 0.80 -10.02
CA SER A 26 -7.90 0.46 -10.10
C SER A 26 -8.26 -0.18 -11.45
N ASN A 27 -7.79 0.38 -12.56
CA ASN A 27 -8.00 -0.21 -13.89
C ASN A 27 -7.28 -1.54 -14.06
N PHE A 28 -6.11 -1.71 -13.45
CA PHE A 28 -5.36 -2.95 -13.52
C PHE A 28 -6.02 -4.12 -12.79
N ILE A 29 -6.47 -3.87 -11.56
CA ILE A 29 -7.12 -4.90 -10.73
C ILE A 29 -8.53 -5.23 -11.22
N LYS A 30 -9.16 -4.31 -11.98
CA LYS A 30 -10.49 -4.49 -12.56
C LYS A 30 -10.54 -5.75 -13.43
N GLY A 31 -11.34 -6.72 -13.00
CA GLY A 31 -11.47 -8.03 -13.66
C GLY A 31 -10.74 -9.16 -12.94
N ASN A 32 -9.83 -8.87 -12.00
CA ASN A 32 -9.31 -9.85 -11.05
C ASN A 32 -10.02 -9.70 -9.70
N LYS A 33 -11.18 -10.39 -9.57
CA LYS A 33 -12.04 -10.29 -8.37
C LYS A 33 -11.32 -10.61 -7.06
N LYS A 34 -10.35 -11.54 -7.07
CA LYS A 34 -9.59 -11.93 -5.87
C LYS A 34 -8.64 -10.79 -5.47
N LEU A 35 -7.85 -10.31 -6.42
CA LEU A 35 -6.90 -9.21 -6.19
C LEU A 35 -7.62 -7.92 -5.77
N GLU A 36 -8.68 -7.56 -6.47
CA GLU A 36 -9.52 -6.40 -6.15
C GLU A 36 -10.10 -6.51 -4.74
N ALA A 37 -10.66 -7.65 -4.38
CA ALA A 37 -11.23 -7.87 -3.06
C ALA A 37 -10.18 -7.77 -1.94
N VAL A 38 -9.01 -8.38 -2.10
CA VAL A 38 -7.96 -8.33 -1.06
C VAL A 38 -7.40 -6.91 -0.93
N LEU A 39 -7.14 -6.23 -2.04
CA LEU A 39 -6.54 -4.90 -2.05
C LEU A 39 -7.50 -3.83 -1.49
N LEU A 40 -8.76 -3.81 -1.96
CA LEU A 40 -9.73 -2.78 -1.56
C LEU A 40 -10.44 -3.09 -0.25
N ASN A 41 -10.78 -4.35 0.01
CA ASN A 41 -11.61 -4.72 1.16
C ASN A 41 -10.80 -5.19 2.37
N LYS A 42 -9.49 -5.48 2.21
CA LYS A 42 -8.62 -5.86 3.34
C LYS A 42 -7.44 -4.91 3.50
N LEU A 43 -6.58 -4.75 2.51
CA LEU A 43 -5.35 -3.96 2.67
C LEU A 43 -5.67 -2.48 2.98
N LYS A 44 -6.52 -1.85 2.17
CA LYS A 44 -6.94 -0.44 2.38
C LYS A 44 -7.49 -0.18 3.79
N PRO A 45 -8.50 -0.91 4.32
CA PRO A 45 -9.02 -0.66 5.66
C PRO A 45 -8.01 -0.97 6.77
N THR A 46 -7.14 -1.96 6.60
CA THR A 46 -6.06 -2.24 7.55
C THR A 46 -5.08 -1.07 7.62
N LEU A 47 -4.62 -0.56 6.47
CA LEU A 47 -3.73 0.61 6.40
C LEU A 47 -4.38 1.87 7.01
N MET A 48 -5.68 2.10 6.76
CA MET A 48 -6.41 3.20 7.41
C MET A 48 -6.43 3.05 8.94
N SER A 49 -6.65 1.83 9.44
CA SER A 49 -6.67 1.54 10.88
C SER A 49 -5.31 1.74 11.54
N VAL A 50 -4.23 1.36 10.85
CA VAL A 50 -2.85 1.58 11.31
C VAL A 50 -2.57 3.08 11.36
N ARG A 51 -2.88 3.81 10.28
CA ARG A 51 -2.65 5.25 10.18
C ARG A 51 -3.30 6.02 11.33
N ALA A 52 -4.49 5.60 11.76
CA ALA A 52 -5.21 6.25 12.85
C ALA A 52 -4.46 6.24 14.19
N VAL A 53 -3.60 5.23 14.44
CA VAL A 53 -2.83 5.11 15.68
C VAL A 53 -1.37 5.54 15.53
N LEU A 54 -0.95 5.87 14.31
CA LEU A 54 0.46 6.03 13.98
C LEU A 54 1.08 7.27 14.64
N ASP A 55 0.36 8.39 14.69
CA ASP A 55 0.82 9.62 15.35
C ASP A 55 1.20 9.38 16.83
N ASP A 56 0.37 8.63 17.55
CA ASP A 56 0.60 8.29 18.96
C ASP A 56 1.73 7.24 19.11
N ALA A 57 1.80 6.28 18.19
CA ALA A 57 2.85 5.28 18.17
C ALA A 57 4.24 5.88 17.89
N GLU A 58 4.37 6.79 16.93
CA GLU A 58 5.62 7.47 16.60
C GLU A 58 6.12 8.31 17.78
N THR A 59 5.21 8.99 18.50
CA THR A 59 5.56 9.74 19.72
C THR A 59 6.05 8.79 20.83
N LYS A 60 5.36 7.66 21.03
CA LYS A 60 5.68 6.68 22.08
C LYS A 60 6.88 5.80 21.75
N MET A 61 7.28 5.69 20.50
CA MET A 61 8.45 4.90 20.06
C MET A 61 9.74 5.34 20.78
N ILE A 62 9.86 6.63 21.11
CA ILE A 62 11.05 7.18 21.76
C ILE A 62 11.22 6.63 23.18
N THR A 63 10.12 6.40 23.89
CA THR A 63 10.11 6.06 25.32
C THR A 63 9.71 4.62 25.60
N ASN A 64 9.03 3.95 24.66
CA ASN A 64 8.53 2.58 24.81
C ASN A 64 9.16 1.66 23.76
N SER A 65 10.02 0.74 24.21
CA SER A 65 10.69 -0.23 23.34
C SER A 65 9.74 -1.18 22.62
N ASN A 66 8.59 -1.52 23.22
CA ASN A 66 7.60 -2.39 22.58
C ASN A 66 6.90 -1.66 21.43
N VAL A 67 6.60 -0.37 21.60
CA VAL A 67 6.08 0.48 20.51
C VAL A 67 7.13 0.68 19.43
N ARG A 68 8.42 0.77 19.80
CA ARG A 68 9.51 0.81 18.81
C ARG A 68 9.56 -0.44 17.94
N SER A 69 9.50 -1.63 18.54
CA SER A 69 9.45 -2.89 17.77
C SER A 69 8.22 -2.92 16.86
N TRP A 70 7.06 -2.49 17.36
CA TRP A 70 5.84 -2.38 16.58
C TRP A 70 5.99 -1.46 15.36
N ILE A 71 6.63 -0.30 15.49
CA ILE A 71 6.91 0.62 14.38
C ILE A 71 7.87 0.00 13.35
N VAL A 72 8.89 -0.73 13.81
CA VAL A 72 9.85 -1.40 12.91
C VAL A 72 9.13 -2.46 12.07
N GLU A 73 8.33 -3.32 12.71
CA GLU A 73 7.56 -4.33 11.98
C GLU A 73 6.54 -3.71 11.02
N LEU A 74 5.89 -2.61 11.43
CA LEU A 74 4.99 -1.87 10.57
C LEU A 74 5.71 -1.32 9.34
N LYS A 75 6.88 -0.71 9.55
CA LYS A 75 7.67 -0.11 8.48
C LYS A 75 8.03 -1.14 7.40
N ASP A 76 8.46 -2.32 7.80
CA ASP A 76 8.79 -3.39 6.87
C ASP A 76 7.56 -3.85 6.08
N ALA A 77 6.39 -4.00 6.72
CA ALA A 77 5.16 -4.37 6.02
C ALA A 77 4.66 -3.27 5.05
N VAL A 78 4.89 -2.00 5.39
CA VAL A 78 4.59 -0.86 4.52
C VAL A 78 5.49 -0.84 3.29
N TYR A 79 6.79 -1.13 3.44
CA TYR A 79 7.70 -1.23 2.30
C TYR A 79 7.34 -2.39 1.35
N ASP A 80 7.00 -3.56 1.89
CA ASP A 80 6.52 -4.66 1.05
C ASP A 80 5.24 -4.27 0.27
N ALA A 81 4.36 -3.46 0.87
CA ALA A 81 3.18 -2.93 0.20
C ALA A 81 3.50 -1.89 -0.87
N GLU A 82 4.51 -1.03 -0.66
CA GLU A 82 5.00 -0.07 -1.65
C GLU A 82 5.57 -0.80 -2.87
N ASP A 83 6.46 -1.77 -2.64
CA ASP A 83 7.07 -2.61 -3.67
C ASP A 83 6.01 -3.34 -4.51
N LEU A 84 4.98 -3.89 -3.86
CA LEU A 84 3.89 -4.57 -4.55
C LEU A 84 3.04 -3.61 -5.41
N LEU A 85 2.75 -2.40 -4.93
CA LEU A 85 2.01 -1.42 -5.74
C LEU A 85 2.82 -0.94 -6.94
N ASP A 86 4.15 -0.80 -6.81
CA ASP A 86 5.03 -0.47 -7.93
C ASP A 86 5.09 -1.60 -8.96
N GLU A 87 5.08 -2.85 -8.50
CA GLU A 87 4.99 -4.05 -9.36
C GLU A 87 3.65 -4.07 -10.14
N ILE A 88 2.53 -3.76 -9.47
CA ILE A 88 1.22 -3.60 -10.11
C ILE A 88 1.23 -2.47 -11.16
N ALA A 89 1.78 -1.30 -10.83
CA ALA A 89 1.82 -0.16 -11.74
C ALA A 89 2.68 -0.46 -12.98
N THR A 90 3.83 -1.10 -12.78
CA THR A 90 4.72 -1.53 -13.86
C THR A 90 4.01 -2.50 -14.81
N GLU A 91 3.31 -3.47 -14.25
CA GLU A 91 2.57 -4.48 -15.01
C GLU A 91 1.34 -3.88 -15.72
N ALA A 92 0.68 -2.89 -15.13
CA ALA A 92 -0.38 -2.12 -15.77
C ALA A 92 0.13 -1.36 -17.01
N LEU A 93 1.28 -0.70 -16.88
CA LEU A 93 1.94 -0.01 -17.99
C LEU A 93 2.33 -0.98 -19.11
N ARG A 94 2.85 -2.16 -18.77
CA ARG A 94 3.19 -3.20 -19.75
C ARG A 94 1.98 -3.63 -20.57
N ARG A 95 0.84 -3.94 -19.93
CA ARG A 95 -0.40 -4.34 -20.64
C ARG A 95 -0.93 -3.23 -21.54
N LYS A 96 -0.80 -1.97 -21.12
CA LYS A 96 -1.19 -0.82 -21.94
C LYS A 96 -0.33 -0.72 -23.20
N LEU A 97 0.99 -0.92 -23.08
CA LEU A 97 1.91 -0.90 -24.22
C LEU A 97 1.60 -2.04 -25.22
N GLU A 98 1.35 -3.25 -24.72
CA GLU A 98 1.00 -4.40 -25.56
C GLU A 98 -0.34 -4.22 -26.30
N SER A 99 -1.36 -3.68 -25.63
CA SER A 99 -2.66 -3.43 -26.24
C SER A 99 -2.65 -2.31 -27.29
N GLN A 100 -1.78 -1.30 -27.14
CA GLN A 100 -1.59 -0.24 -28.13
C GLN A 100 -0.83 -0.71 -29.37
N ASP A 101 0.14 -1.63 -29.24
CA ASP A 101 0.95 -2.12 -30.37
C ASP A 101 0.14 -3.00 -31.34
N HIS A 102 -0.97 -3.59 -30.91
CA HIS A 102 -1.91 -4.31 -31.80
C HIS A 102 -2.66 -3.39 -32.79
N GLN A 103 -2.62 -2.08 -32.59
CA GLN A 103 -3.32 -1.10 -33.42
C GLN A 103 -2.41 -0.44 -34.48
N THR A 104 -1.09 -0.59 -34.37
CA THR A 104 -0.09 -0.08 -35.32
C THR A 104 0.73 -1.21 -35.93
N SER A 105 0.22 -1.77 -37.04
CA SER A 105 0.96 -2.65 -37.93
C SER A 105 2.15 -1.90 -38.55
N THR A 106 3.30 -1.89 -37.87
CA THR A 106 4.58 -1.44 -38.45
C THR A 106 5.68 -2.45 -38.12
N ASN A 107 6.50 -2.75 -39.13
CA ASN A 107 7.41 -3.89 -39.24
C ASN A 107 8.62 -3.86 -38.28
N THR A 108 8.42 -3.92 -36.96
CA THR A 108 9.51 -4.09 -35.97
C THR A 108 9.36 -5.40 -35.20
N SER A 109 9.44 -6.55 -35.90
CA SER A 109 8.88 -7.82 -35.42
C SER A 109 9.82 -8.74 -34.63
N THR A 110 11.15 -8.61 -34.67
CA THR A 110 12.02 -9.62 -34.04
C THR A 110 12.42 -9.31 -32.60
N VAL A 111 12.95 -8.12 -32.31
CA VAL A 111 13.44 -7.79 -30.95
C VAL A 111 12.27 -7.61 -29.98
N LYS A 112 11.18 -6.95 -30.39
CA LYS A 112 10.01 -6.69 -29.53
C LYS A 112 9.25 -7.97 -29.17
N GLN A 113 9.11 -8.91 -30.10
CA GLN A 113 8.42 -10.17 -29.87
C GLN A 113 9.23 -11.08 -28.94
N GLN A 114 10.57 -11.01 -29.00
CA GLN A 114 11.43 -11.66 -28.02
C GLN A 114 11.26 -11.06 -26.62
N VAL A 115 11.25 -9.73 -26.50
CA VAL A 115 11.05 -9.04 -25.21
C VAL A 115 9.68 -9.40 -24.61
N ALA A 116 8.60 -9.34 -25.40
CA ALA A 116 7.27 -9.76 -24.99
C ALA A 116 7.22 -11.25 -24.59
N SER A 117 7.92 -12.14 -25.32
CA SER A 117 7.98 -13.58 -24.99
C SER A 117 8.75 -13.89 -23.71
N ILE A 118 9.82 -13.13 -23.44
CA ILE A 118 10.60 -13.21 -22.20
C ILE A 118 9.70 -12.81 -21.03
N PHE A 119 9.00 -11.68 -21.14
CA PHE A 119 8.09 -11.21 -20.09
C PHE A 119 6.79 -12.04 -19.96
N SER A 120 6.33 -12.71 -21.02
CA SER A 120 5.17 -13.62 -20.93
C SER A 120 5.53 -14.96 -20.27
N SER A 121 6.72 -15.49 -20.58
CA SER A 121 7.26 -16.68 -19.88
C SER A 121 7.64 -16.36 -18.42
N LEU A 122 7.91 -15.08 -18.19
CA LEU A 122 7.82 -14.32 -16.94
C LEU A 122 6.81 -14.83 -15.93
N ASN A 123 5.56 -14.92 -16.39
CA ASN A 123 4.39 -14.35 -15.69
C ASN A 123 4.22 -14.87 -14.25
N PRO A 124 4.87 -14.24 -13.24
CA PRO A 124 4.75 -14.61 -11.84
C PRO A 124 3.40 -14.14 -11.26
N PHE A 125 2.59 -13.44 -12.06
CA PHE A 125 1.57 -12.50 -11.60
C PHE A 125 0.14 -13.05 -11.51
N LYS A 126 -0.13 -14.28 -11.95
CA LYS A 126 -1.51 -14.80 -11.89
C LYS A 126 -2.02 -15.04 -10.47
N ASP A 127 -1.13 -15.38 -9.54
CA ASP A 127 -1.47 -15.59 -8.12
C ASP A 127 -0.44 -14.94 -7.16
N GLY A 128 0.78 -14.64 -7.63
CA GLY A 128 1.85 -14.10 -6.78
C GLY A 128 1.52 -12.77 -6.11
N MET A 129 0.83 -11.85 -6.80
CA MET A 129 0.40 -10.57 -6.20
C MET A 129 -0.58 -10.77 -5.04
N VAL A 130 -1.48 -11.76 -5.14
CA VAL A 130 -2.45 -12.03 -4.09
C VAL A 130 -1.77 -12.67 -2.89
N SER A 131 -0.85 -13.62 -3.11
CA SER A 131 -0.05 -14.20 -2.03
C SER A 131 0.79 -13.16 -1.30
N LYS A 132 1.43 -12.23 -2.02
CA LYS A 132 2.14 -11.09 -1.42
C LYS A 132 1.21 -10.21 -0.59
N LEU A 133 0.00 -9.92 -1.07
CA LEU A 133 -0.99 -9.19 -0.27
C LEU A 133 -1.38 -9.92 1.00
N GLU A 134 -1.62 -11.22 0.91
CA GLU A 134 -1.98 -12.05 2.06
C GLU A 134 -0.85 -12.11 3.08
N GLU A 135 0.41 -12.15 2.64
CA GLU A 135 1.60 -12.05 3.49
C GLU A 135 1.68 -10.69 4.20
N ILE A 136 1.56 -9.58 3.46
CA ILE A 136 1.55 -8.23 4.02
C ILE A 136 0.43 -8.08 5.05
N LEU A 137 -0.78 -8.54 4.72
CA LEU A 137 -1.93 -8.53 5.63
C LEU A 137 -1.69 -9.37 6.88
N GLY A 138 -1.08 -10.55 6.73
CA GLY A 138 -0.69 -11.41 7.84
C GLY A 138 0.29 -10.74 8.81
N ARG A 139 1.06 -9.75 8.35
CA ARG A 139 1.93 -8.92 9.19
C ARG A 139 1.21 -7.71 9.79
N LEU A 140 0.31 -7.07 9.04
CA LEU A 140 -0.42 -5.88 9.50
C LEU A 140 -1.56 -6.18 10.49
N GLU A 141 -2.28 -7.28 10.33
CA GLU A 141 -3.41 -7.65 11.20
C GLU A 141 -2.99 -7.86 12.66
N PRO A 142 -1.90 -8.59 12.98
CA PRO A 142 -1.39 -8.69 14.34
C PRO A 142 -1.04 -7.33 14.96
N LEU A 143 -0.48 -6.42 14.17
CA LEU A 143 -0.11 -5.07 14.64
C LEU A 143 -1.34 -4.27 15.06
N ILE A 144 -2.43 -4.35 14.28
CA ILE A 144 -3.72 -3.75 14.67
C ILE A 144 -4.24 -4.37 15.96
N ASN A 145 -4.14 -5.69 16.09
CA ASN A 145 -4.57 -6.37 17.30
C ASN A 145 -3.68 -6.00 18.50
N GLN A 146 -2.38 -5.76 18.34
CA GLN A 146 -1.50 -5.36 19.44
C GLN A 146 -1.75 -3.93 19.95
N LYS A 147 -2.45 -3.08 19.19
CA LYS A 147 -2.67 -1.67 19.53
C LYS A 147 -3.23 -1.46 20.94
N HIS A 148 -4.17 -2.31 21.38
CA HIS A 148 -4.83 -2.18 22.68
C HIS A 148 -3.90 -2.56 23.84
N ILE A 149 -3.02 -3.54 23.63
CA ILE A 149 -2.00 -3.98 24.60
C ILE A 149 -0.96 -2.88 24.79
N LEU A 150 -0.58 -2.21 23.70
CA LEU A 150 0.39 -1.11 23.68
C LEU A 150 -0.22 0.23 24.14
N GLY A 151 -1.53 0.28 24.37
CA GLY A 151 -2.23 1.50 24.76
C GLY A 151 -2.14 2.61 23.72
N LEU A 152 -2.11 2.25 22.42
CA LEU A 152 -2.06 3.21 21.32
C LEU A 152 -3.42 3.89 21.15
N LYS A 153 -3.40 5.21 21.02
CA LYS A 153 -4.61 6.03 20.88
C LYS A 153 -4.84 6.40 19.42
N GLU A 154 -6.09 6.31 19.00
CA GLU A 154 -6.52 6.80 17.70
C GLU A 154 -6.55 8.33 17.72
N ASN A 155 -5.79 8.95 16.82
CA ASN A 155 -5.87 10.38 16.59
C ASN A 155 -6.98 10.63 15.57
N CYS A 156 -8.23 10.61 16.04
CA CYS A 156 -9.36 11.09 15.24
C CYS A 156 -9.19 12.59 15.06
N ARG A 157 -8.47 13.03 14.02
CA ARG A 157 -8.48 14.43 13.57
C ARG A 157 -9.85 14.72 12.94
N GLY A 158 -10.88 14.72 13.78
CA GLY A 158 -12.14 15.40 13.50
C GLY A 158 -11.86 16.88 13.62
N GLU A 159 -11.92 17.59 12.50
CA GLU A 159 -12.05 19.03 12.54
C GLU A 159 -13.31 19.37 13.35
N ASN A 160 -13.14 20.07 14.48
CA ASN A 160 -14.19 20.92 15.01
C ASN A 160 -13.55 22.13 15.71
N PRO A 161 -13.19 23.20 14.97
CA PRO A 161 -12.64 24.40 15.56
C PRO A 161 -13.69 25.48 15.77
N PHE A 162 -14.93 25.17 16.18
CA PHE A 162 -15.89 26.23 16.56
C PHE A 162 -16.83 25.82 17.70
N GLN A 163 -16.30 25.75 18.92
CA GLN A 163 -17.08 26.15 20.09
C GLN A 163 -16.46 27.42 20.66
N ARG A 164 -16.94 28.58 20.17
CA ARG A 164 -16.75 29.85 20.85
C ARG A 164 -17.92 30.00 21.83
N SER A 165 -17.61 30.01 23.12
CA SER A 165 -18.59 30.24 24.18
C SER A 165 -19.21 31.63 24.03
N PRO A 166 -20.53 31.80 24.18
CA PRO A 166 -21.10 33.13 24.35
C PRO A 166 -20.79 33.63 25.77
N VAL A 167 -20.47 34.92 25.84
CA VAL A 167 -20.33 35.73 27.06
C VAL A 167 -21.70 36.01 27.65
#